data_AF-A0A0V0ZXH5-F1
#
_entry.id   AF-A0A0V0ZXH5-F1
#
_cell.length_a   1.000
_cell.length_b   1.000
_cell.length_c   1.000
_cell.angle_alpha   90.00
_cell.angle_beta   90.00
_cell.angle_gamma   90.00
#
_symmetry.space_group_name_H-M   'P 1'
#
loop_
_entity.id
_entity.type
_entity.pdbx_description
1 polymer ?
#
loop_
_entity_poly.entity_id
_entity_poly.type
_entity_poly.pdbx_seq_one_letter_code
_entity_poly.pdbx_strand_id
1 'polypeptide(L)'
;MIYLYSDCTTAMGHKLPAGQFDRRLSGPVLENGLSLSINDTNTDFGYPDYRHYVCPSRLDIILNSELPSVEVQKANSWNPADCSYNIYVKEDDPLTFHRYPVAQSTDSIRGKVGYTEGFHVWKITWPVCQRGTHAVIGVATAKAPLCSAGYCSLVGSSADSWGWDIGRKKLYHDWRSETASDYPNSIDEIEDYVVPQDFFMILDMDEGTLSFFADDTFLGVAFEFLRGNKVYPIVSAVWGHCEVTLQYLGGLAPRPLSLNVICRREIRKQMKKPSRENIDELELPELLKDYLLYQ
;
A
#
# COMPACT_ATOMS: atom_id res chain seq x y z
N MET A 1 -15.35 16.89 -50.37
CA MET A 1 -14.72 15.55 -50.34
C MET A 1 -14.82 15.04 -48.94
N ILE A 2 -15.78 14.14 -48.72
CA ILE A 2 -16.12 13.52 -47.44
C ILE A 2 -15.62 12.09 -47.55
N TYR A 3 -14.80 11.64 -46.61
CA TYR A 3 -14.56 10.21 -46.40
C TYR A 3 -15.09 9.85 -45.01
N LEU A 4 -16.34 9.39 -45.02
CA LEU A 4 -16.95 8.58 -43.98
C LEU A 4 -16.42 7.16 -44.14
N TYR A 5 -15.92 6.55 -43.07
CA TYR A 5 -15.85 5.09 -42.97
C TYR A 5 -16.88 4.64 -41.94
N SER A 6 -17.75 3.77 -42.42
CA SER A 6 -18.99 3.33 -41.80
C SER A 6 -18.81 2.31 -40.69
N ASP A 7 -19.82 2.33 -39.83
CA ASP A 7 -20.33 1.33 -38.91
C ASP A 7 -20.06 -0.15 -39.22
N CYS A 8 -19.78 -0.89 -38.16
CA CYS A 8 -20.12 -2.31 -38.04
C CYS A 8 -20.87 -2.52 -36.72
N THR A 9 -22.20 -2.53 -36.78
CA THR A 9 -23.08 -3.08 -35.74
C THR A 9 -23.82 -4.27 -36.34
N THR A 10 -23.76 -5.45 -35.71
CA THR A 10 -24.93 -6.24 -35.26
C THR A 10 -24.61 -7.72 -35.00
N ALA A 11 -24.87 -8.12 -33.75
CA ALA A 11 -25.34 -9.41 -33.20
C ALA A 11 -24.57 -10.73 -33.45
N MET A 12 -24.19 -11.37 -32.34
CA MET A 12 -24.95 -12.51 -31.78
C MET A 12 -24.58 -12.70 -30.30
N GLY A 13 -25.60 -12.89 -29.46
CA GLY A 13 -25.44 -13.06 -28.02
C GLY A 13 -25.09 -14.48 -27.62
N HIS A 14 -24.34 -14.61 -26.53
CA HIS A 14 -24.39 -15.79 -25.67
C HIS A 14 -24.21 -15.34 -24.22
N LYS A 15 -25.14 -15.76 -23.37
CA LYS A 15 -25.20 -15.54 -21.92
C LYS A 15 -23.96 -16.14 -21.25
N LEU A 16 -23.30 -15.34 -20.41
CA LEU A 16 -22.29 -15.82 -19.46
C LEU A 16 -22.97 -16.61 -18.33
N PRO A 17 -22.44 -17.77 -17.90
CA PRO A 17 -22.93 -18.43 -16.71
C PRO A 17 -22.35 -17.78 -15.45
N ALA A 18 -23.20 -17.68 -14.42
CA ALA A 18 -22.81 -17.28 -13.07
C ALA A 18 -21.88 -18.35 -12.46
N GLY A 19 -20.64 -17.96 -12.16
CA GLY A 19 -19.69 -18.79 -11.40
C GLY A 19 -19.89 -18.58 -9.91
N GLN A 20 -20.50 -19.57 -9.25
CA GLN A 20 -20.53 -19.73 -7.80
C GLN A 20 -19.10 -19.87 -7.26
N PHE A 21 -18.73 -19.03 -6.30
CA PHE A 21 -17.62 -19.27 -5.39
C PHE A 21 -17.97 -20.48 -4.51
N ASP A 22 -17.30 -21.61 -4.72
CA ASP A 22 -17.39 -22.76 -3.82
C ASP A 22 -16.22 -22.73 -2.82
N ARG A 23 -16.57 -22.61 -1.54
CA ARG A 23 -15.66 -22.65 -0.39
C ARG A 23 -15.42 -24.10 0.01
N ARG A 24 -14.37 -24.75 -0.48
CA ARG A 24 -13.81 -25.97 0.13
C ARG A 24 -12.31 -26.10 -0.12
N LEU A 25 -11.49 -25.96 0.92
CA LEU A 25 -10.12 -26.47 0.94
C LEU A 25 -10.09 -27.69 1.89
N SER A 26 -10.02 -28.87 1.30
CA SER A 26 -9.56 -30.09 1.96
C SER A 26 -9.01 -31.05 0.90
N GLY A 27 -7.69 -31.30 0.95
CA GLY A 27 -6.93 -32.23 0.11
C GLY A 27 -5.51 -32.42 0.69
N PRO A 28 -4.84 -33.55 0.45
CA PRO A 28 -4.36 -34.41 1.53
C PRO A 28 -2.91 -34.21 2.00
N VAL A 29 -2.69 -34.58 3.26
CA VAL A 29 -1.39 -34.75 3.94
C VAL A 29 -0.66 -35.96 3.36
N LEU A 30 0.61 -35.78 2.98
CA LEU A 30 1.55 -36.88 2.75
C LEU A 30 2.51 -36.97 3.94
N GLU A 31 2.33 -38.00 4.75
CA GLU A 31 3.31 -38.48 5.73
C GLU A 31 4.50 -39.13 5.01
N ASN A 32 5.71 -38.85 5.46
CA ASN A 32 6.80 -39.85 5.55
C ASN A 32 7.95 -39.36 6.44
N GLY A 33 8.12 -40.03 7.59
CA GLY A 33 9.39 -40.65 7.99
C GLY A 33 10.55 -39.78 8.50
N LEU A 34 10.77 -39.86 9.82
CA LEU A 34 11.83 -39.26 10.64
C LEU A 34 13.29 -39.58 10.24
N SER A 35 14.20 -38.61 10.47
CA SER A 35 15.45 -38.87 11.20
C SER A 35 15.91 -37.63 11.98
N LEU A 36 15.85 -37.71 13.30
CA LEU A 36 16.49 -36.79 14.24
C LEU A 36 18.00 -37.06 14.27
N SER A 37 18.82 -36.09 13.86
CA SER A 37 20.23 -36.02 14.27
C SER A 37 20.42 -34.77 15.14
N ILE A 38 20.65 -35.04 16.42
CA ILE A 38 21.06 -34.07 17.44
C ILE A 38 22.55 -33.77 17.25
N ASN A 39 22.88 -32.48 17.41
CA ASN A 39 24.20 -31.82 17.38
C ASN A 39 24.67 -31.36 16.00
N ASP A 40 24.54 -30.06 15.72
CA ASP A 40 25.71 -29.20 15.84
C ASP A 40 25.33 -27.70 15.90
N THR A 41 26.12 -27.01 16.68
CA THR A 41 26.03 -25.62 17.13
C THR A 41 26.20 -24.62 16.00
N ASN A 42 25.14 -23.87 15.67
CA ASN A 42 25.18 -22.47 15.23
C ASN A 42 23.75 -22.00 14.91
N THR A 43 23.03 -21.48 15.90
CA THR A 43 21.81 -20.71 15.63
C THR A 43 22.16 -19.24 15.58
N ASP A 44 22.57 -18.82 14.38
CA ASP A 44 22.61 -17.43 13.95
C ASP A 44 21.15 -16.94 13.84
N PHE A 45 20.62 -16.40 14.94
CA PHE A 45 19.29 -15.76 14.98
C PHE A 45 19.45 -14.27 14.67
N GLY A 46 19.31 -13.93 13.40
CA GLY A 46 19.25 -12.53 12.96
C GLY A 46 19.09 -12.39 11.45
N TYR A 47 17.89 -12.67 10.91
CA TYR A 47 17.53 -12.22 9.57
C TYR A 47 16.68 -10.94 9.68
N PRO A 48 17.20 -9.76 9.27
CA PRO A 48 16.43 -8.51 9.20
C PRO A 48 15.28 -8.54 8.17
N ASP A 49 15.24 -9.55 7.30
CA ASP A 49 14.44 -9.52 6.07
C ASP A 49 13.01 -10.09 6.22
N TYR A 50 12.74 -10.87 7.28
CA TYR A 50 11.45 -11.58 7.41
C TYR A 50 10.25 -10.66 7.64
N ARG A 51 10.43 -9.47 8.23
CA ARG A 51 9.29 -8.59 8.54
C ARG A 51 8.66 -7.96 7.30
N HIS A 52 9.41 -7.83 6.21
CA HIS A 52 8.93 -7.15 5.02
C HIS A 52 7.94 -7.99 4.21
N TYR A 53 7.90 -9.32 4.39
CA TYR A 53 7.12 -10.24 3.53
C TYR A 53 5.95 -10.92 4.24
N VAL A 54 5.77 -10.72 5.55
CA VAL A 54 4.64 -11.32 6.28
C VAL A 54 3.39 -10.47 6.09
N CYS A 55 2.36 -11.07 5.48
CA CYS A 55 1.05 -10.44 5.36
C CYS A 55 0.50 -10.10 6.76
N PRO A 56 0.11 -8.83 7.02
CA PRO A 56 -0.47 -8.46 8.31
C PRO A 56 -1.81 -9.18 8.53
N SER A 57 -1.95 -9.94 9.62
CA SER A 57 -3.22 -10.62 9.97
C SER A 57 -4.42 -9.68 10.14
N ARG A 58 -4.16 -8.38 10.35
CA ARG A 58 -5.17 -7.31 10.37
C ARG A 58 -5.86 -7.15 9.01
N LEU A 59 -5.15 -7.42 7.91
CA LEU A 59 -5.73 -7.42 6.57
C LEU A 59 -6.84 -8.46 6.46
N ASP A 60 -6.59 -9.68 6.95
CA ASP A 60 -7.59 -10.76 6.93
C ASP A 60 -8.88 -10.37 7.66
N ILE A 61 -8.78 -9.63 8.77
CA ILE A 61 -9.96 -9.15 9.50
C ILE A 61 -10.79 -8.23 8.60
N ILE A 62 -10.17 -7.28 7.91
CA ILE A 62 -10.87 -6.34 7.03
C ILE A 62 -11.47 -7.08 5.82
N LEU A 63 -10.70 -7.97 5.18
CA LEU A 63 -11.17 -8.70 4.00
C LEU A 63 -12.32 -9.67 4.31
N ASN A 64 -12.43 -10.15 5.55
CA ASN A 64 -13.54 -10.99 6.01
C ASN A 64 -14.68 -10.21 6.71
N SER A 65 -14.54 -8.89 6.85
CA SER A 65 -15.58 -8.03 7.42
C SER A 65 -16.58 -7.57 6.35
N GLU A 66 -17.76 -7.12 6.78
CA GLU A 66 -18.69 -6.45 5.88
C GLU A 66 -18.09 -5.12 5.38
N LEU A 67 -18.36 -4.79 4.11
CA LEU A 67 -17.92 -3.51 3.55
C LEU A 67 -18.52 -2.33 4.32
N PRO A 68 -17.75 -1.24 4.51
CA PRO A 68 -18.28 -0.02 5.11
C PRO A 68 -19.48 0.51 4.30
N SER A 69 -20.37 1.26 4.97
CA SER A 69 -21.50 1.88 4.29
C SER A 69 -21.06 2.79 3.15
N VAL A 70 -21.95 3.05 2.19
CA VAL A 70 -21.67 3.92 1.04
C VAL A 70 -21.23 5.32 1.50
N GLU A 71 -21.80 5.84 2.58
CA GLU A 71 -21.44 7.13 3.16
C GLU A 71 -20.00 7.11 3.68
N VAL A 72 -19.59 6.02 4.34
CA VAL A 72 -18.21 5.86 4.83
C VAL A 72 -17.23 5.73 3.66
N GLN A 73 -17.58 4.96 2.61
CA GLN A 73 -16.74 4.85 1.42
C GLN A 73 -16.57 6.22 0.74
N LYS A 74 -17.65 6.99 0.57
CA LYS A 74 -17.63 8.34 0.00
C LYS A 74 -16.88 9.35 0.87
N ALA A 75 -16.93 9.21 2.19
CA ALA A 75 -16.18 10.06 3.12
C ALA A 75 -14.66 9.83 3.01
N ASN A 76 -14.25 8.60 2.66
CA ASN A 76 -12.86 8.19 2.51
C ASN A 76 -12.38 8.11 1.06
N SER A 77 -13.17 8.64 0.11
CA SER A 77 -12.85 8.68 -1.32
C SER A 77 -12.03 9.92 -1.71
N TRP A 78 -11.81 10.10 -3.01
CA TRP A 78 -11.15 11.27 -3.59
C TRP A 78 -11.78 12.60 -3.19
N ASN A 79 -10.94 13.61 -3.00
CA ASN A 79 -11.34 14.96 -2.62
C ASN A 79 -11.40 15.88 -3.86
N PRO A 80 -12.59 16.26 -4.33
CA PRO A 80 -12.72 17.17 -5.47
C PRO A 80 -12.22 18.60 -5.18
N ALA A 81 -12.01 18.96 -3.91
CA ALA A 81 -11.44 20.25 -3.52
C ALA A 81 -9.91 20.22 -3.36
N ASP A 82 -9.28 19.04 -3.50
CA ASP A 82 -7.85 18.84 -3.30
C ASP A 82 -7.25 17.96 -4.42
N CYS A 83 -7.39 18.47 -5.64
CA CYS A 83 -6.95 17.83 -6.88
C CYS A 83 -6.34 18.82 -7.87
N SER A 84 -5.61 18.32 -8.86
CA SER A 84 -5.24 19.10 -10.05
C SER A 84 -6.50 19.59 -10.78
N TYR A 85 -6.42 20.76 -11.40
CA TYR A 85 -7.48 21.32 -12.26
C TYR A 85 -7.84 20.41 -13.45
N ASN A 86 -6.96 19.48 -13.83
CA ASN A 86 -7.19 18.54 -14.93
C ASN A 86 -7.90 17.25 -14.49
N ILE A 87 -8.33 17.16 -13.24
CA ILE A 87 -9.04 16.01 -12.67
C ILE A 87 -10.38 16.48 -12.10
N TYR A 88 -11.43 15.67 -12.27
CA TYR A 88 -12.69 15.83 -11.57
C TYR A 88 -13.17 14.49 -11.01
N VAL A 89 -13.90 14.52 -9.90
CA VAL A 89 -14.59 13.34 -9.34
C VAL A 89 -15.94 13.18 -10.05
N LYS A 90 -16.27 11.97 -10.49
CA LYS A 90 -17.51 11.70 -11.23
C LYS A 90 -18.75 11.87 -10.32
N GLU A 91 -19.81 12.45 -10.86
CA GLU A 91 -21.05 12.68 -10.09
C GLU A 91 -21.84 11.38 -9.87
N ASP A 92 -21.86 10.51 -10.87
CA ASP A 92 -22.52 9.20 -10.86
C ASP A 92 -21.73 8.15 -10.07
N ASP A 93 -20.41 8.30 -9.99
CA ASP A 93 -19.52 7.46 -9.18
C ASP A 93 -18.52 8.29 -8.36
N PRO A 94 -18.91 8.73 -7.14
CA PRO A 94 -18.07 9.58 -6.29
C PRO A 94 -16.82 8.90 -5.69
N LEU A 95 -16.56 7.63 -6.01
CA LEU A 95 -15.34 6.93 -5.66
C LEU A 95 -14.28 7.03 -6.77
N THR A 96 -14.65 7.50 -7.95
CA THR A 96 -13.83 7.50 -9.15
C THR A 96 -13.57 8.93 -9.63
N PHE A 97 -12.32 9.24 -9.92
CA PHE A 97 -12.00 10.47 -10.66
C PHE A 97 -11.78 10.16 -12.14
N HIS A 98 -11.95 11.18 -12.97
CA HIS A 98 -11.61 11.18 -14.40
C HIS A 98 -10.57 12.27 -14.67
N ARG A 99 -9.56 11.96 -15.48
CA ARG A 99 -8.53 12.92 -15.91
C ARG A 99 -8.79 13.42 -17.33
N TYR A 100 -8.82 14.74 -17.53
CA TYR A 100 -8.91 15.33 -18.88
C TYR A 100 -7.69 14.98 -19.75
N PRO A 101 -7.85 14.88 -21.08
CA PRO A 101 -6.77 14.49 -22.00
C PRO A 101 -5.79 15.66 -22.26
N VAL A 102 -5.11 16.12 -21.21
CA VAL A 102 -4.14 17.22 -21.27
C VAL A 102 -2.75 16.67 -21.54
N ALA A 103 -2.15 17.11 -22.64
CA ALA A 103 -0.80 16.73 -23.04
C ALA A 103 0.26 17.38 -22.15
N GLN A 104 1.40 16.71 -21.96
CA GLN A 104 2.54 17.21 -21.18
C GLN A 104 2.15 17.68 -19.78
N SER A 105 1.25 16.94 -19.13
CA SER A 105 0.80 17.20 -17.77
C SER A 105 0.79 15.90 -16.98
N THR A 106 1.22 16.00 -15.73
CA THR A 106 1.04 14.97 -14.70
C THR A 106 0.14 15.53 -13.63
N ASP A 107 -0.92 14.80 -13.29
CA ASP A 107 -2.01 15.31 -12.47
C ASP A 107 -2.33 14.36 -11.33
N SER A 108 -2.52 14.92 -10.14
CA SER A 108 -2.76 14.17 -8.91
C SER A 108 -4.03 14.61 -8.21
N ILE A 109 -4.54 13.72 -7.35
CA ILE A 109 -5.68 13.97 -6.47
C ILE A 109 -5.46 13.27 -5.14
N ARG A 110 -5.76 13.95 -4.02
CA ARG A 110 -5.72 13.36 -2.68
C ARG A 110 -7.09 12.84 -2.23
N GLY A 111 -7.08 11.88 -1.32
CA GLY A 111 -8.27 11.45 -0.58
C GLY A 111 -8.73 12.53 0.41
N LYS A 112 -10.00 12.48 0.81
CA LYS A 112 -10.59 13.45 1.75
C LYS A 112 -10.04 13.36 3.17
N VAL A 113 -9.77 12.15 3.64
CA VAL A 113 -9.33 11.89 5.01
C VAL A 113 -7.81 11.74 5.04
N GLY A 114 -7.20 12.43 6.00
CA GLY A 114 -5.78 12.26 6.32
C GLY A 114 -5.64 11.46 7.60
N TYR A 115 -4.82 10.42 7.55
CA TYR A 115 -4.65 9.42 8.58
C TYR A 115 -3.38 9.67 9.38
N THR A 116 -3.46 9.49 10.68
CA THR A 116 -2.36 9.69 11.64
C THR A 116 -2.09 8.46 12.51
N GLU A 117 -3.04 7.52 12.56
CA GLU A 117 -3.06 6.34 13.43
C GLU A 117 -4.02 5.30 12.84
N GLY A 118 -3.95 4.04 13.28
CA GLY A 118 -4.83 2.97 12.83
C GLY A 118 -4.31 2.20 11.61
N PHE A 119 -5.09 1.20 11.18
CA PHE A 119 -4.82 0.38 10.00
C PHE A 119 -5.95 0.55 9.01
N HIS A 120 -5.62 0.92 7.78
CA HIS A 120 -6.58 1.34 6.77
C HIS A 120 -6.29 0.64 5.45
N VAL A 121 -7.35 0.18 4.78
CA VAL A 121 -7.23 -0.56 3.52
C VAL A 121 -8.18 0.01 2.49
N TRP A 122 -7.68 0.18 1.28
CA TRP A 122 -8.47 0.56 0.12
C TRP A 122 -8.25 -0.44 -1.01
N LYS A 123 -9.32 -0.71 -1.75
CA LYS A 123 -9.23 -1.26 -3.09
C LYS A 123 -9.03 -0.13 -4.09
N ILE A 124 -8.02 -0.27 -4.92
CA ILE A 124 -7.76 0.58 -6.07
C ILE A 124 -8.19 -0.18 -7.31
N THR A 125 -9.01 0.45 -8.15
CA THR A 125 -9.33 -0.05 -9.49
C THR A 125 -8.74 0.92 -10.49
N TRP A 126 -7.69 0.49 -11.19
CA TRP A 126 -7.00 1.27 -12.21
C TRP A 126 -6.77 0.39 -13.45
N PRO A 127 -7.60 0.56 -14.51
CA PRO A 127 -7.49 -0.23 -15.74
C PRO A 127 -6.08 -0.21 -16.32
N VAL A 128 -5.54 -1.38 -16.64
CA VAL A 128 -4.16 -1.55 -17.13
C VAL A 128 -3.90 -0.69 -18.37
N CYS A 129 -4.87 -0.63 -19.29
CA CYS A 129 -4.81 0.16 -20.51
C CYS A 129 -4.91 1.68 -20.30
N GLN A 130 -5.13 2.15 -19.07
CA GLN A 130 -5.28 3.57 -18.72
C GLN A 130 -4.17 4.09 -17.80
N ARG A 131 -3.03 3.39 -17.70
CA ARG A 131 -1.90 3.79 -16.84
C ARG A 131 -0.93 4.73 -17.54
N GLY A 132 -0.72 4.53 -18.85
CA GLY A 132 0.24 5.31 -19.63
C GLY A 132 1.68 5.12 -19.16
N THR A 133 2.50 6.16 -19.34
CA THR A 133 3.93 6.08 -19.04
C THR A 133 4.25 6.22 -17.56
N HIS A 134 3.41 6.87 -16.75
CA HIS A 134 3.62 7.07 -15.32
C HIS A 134 2.29 6.94 -14.60
N ALA A 135 2.13 5.87 -13.83
CA ALA A 135 0.98 5.61 -12.99
C ALA A 135 1.49 5.33 -11.59
N VAL A 136 1.29 6.29 -10.68
CA VAL A 136 1.84 6.21 -9.33
C VAL A 136 0.72 6.29 -8.31
N ILE A 137 0.74 5.39 -7.33
CA ILE A 137 -0.19 5.32 -6.20
C ILE A 137 0.60 5.34 -4.89
N GLY A 138 0.06 5.97 -3.87
CA GLY A 138 0.61 5.87 -2.52
C GLY A 138 -0.01 6.85 -1.56
N VAL A 139 0.82 7.48 -0.73
CA VAL A 139 0.37 8.45 0.26
C VAL A 139 1.19 9.73 0.22
N ALA A 140 0.58 10.84 0.62
CA ALA A 140 1.25 12.13 0.69
C ALA A 140 0.75 12.99 1.85
N THR A 141 1.58 13.93 2.30
CA THR A 141 1.14 15.01 3.17
C THR A 141 0.34 16.04 2.36
N ALA A 142 -0.32 16.97 3.05
CA ALA A 142 -1.04 18.07 2.40
C ALA A 142 -0.12 19.05 1.63
N LYS A 143 1.21 18.97 1.83
CA LYS A 143 2.19 19.86 1.18
C LYS A 143 2.63 19.35 -0.19
N ALA A 144 2.41 18.07 -0.50
CA ALA A 144 2.86 17.51 -1.77
C ALA A 144 2.19 18.22 -2.97
N PRO A 145 2.94 18.49 -4.05
CA PRO A 145 2.39 19.10 -5.26
C PRO A 145 1.37 18.19 -5.93
N LEU A 146 0.34 18.78 -6.52
CA LEU A 146 -0.74 18.05 -7.19
C LEU A 146 -0.65 18.07 -8.73
N CYS A 147 0.25 18.85 -9.29
CA CYS A 147 0.47 18.88 -10.74
C CYS A 147 1.94 19.14 -11.07
N SER A 148 2.39 18.66 -12.23
CA SER A 148 3.68 18.98 -12.81
C SER A 148 3.56 19.09 -14.33
N ALA A 149 4.35 19.99 -14.91
CA ALA A 149 4.55 20.00 -16.35
C ALA A 149 5.37 18.76 -16.77
N GLY A 150 5.05 18.24 -17.95
CA GLY A 150 5.62 17.00 -18.49
C GLY A 150 5.03 15.73 -17.88
N TYR A 151 5.49 14.59 -18.39
CA TYR A 151 5.13 13.27 -17.86
C TYR A 151 6.20 12.80 -16.89
N CYS A 152 5.84 12.63 -15.61
CA CYS A 152 6.77 12.21 -14.57
C CYS A 152 6.06 11.39 -13.46
N SER A 153 6.87 10.72 -12.63
CA SER A 153 6.39 10.12 -11.38
C SER A 153 6.28 11.20 -10.30
N LEU A 154 5.17 11.94 -10.31
CA LEU A 154 4.98 13.11 -9.44
C LEU A 154 4.81 12.72 -7.97
N VAL A 155 3.99 11.72 -7.66
CA VAL A 155 3.95 11.15 -6.30
C VAL A 155 5.28 10.45 -6.03
N GLY A 156 5.92 10.79 -4.92
CA GLY A 156 7.27 10.32 -4.58
C GLY A 156 8.40 11.25 -5.03
N SER A 157 8.11 12.29 -5.82
CA SER A 157 9.15 13.25 -6.26
C SER A 157 9.63 14.20 -5.16
N SER A 158 8.93 14.28 -4.03
CA SER A 158 9.24 15.15 -2.90
C SER A 158 9.22 14.36 -1.59
N ALA A 159 9.86 14.92 -0.55
CA ALA A 159 9.82 14.38 0.82
C ALA A 159 8.41 14.35 1.44
N ASP A 160 7.43 15.01 0.82
CA ASP A 160 6.04 15.06 1.27
C ASP A 160 5.17 13.95 0.66
N SER A 161 5.76 13.00 -0.08
CA SER A 161 5.02 11.93 -0.76
C SER A 161 5.82 10.63 -0.89
N TRP A 162 5.11 9.50 -0.88
CA TRP A 162 5.64 8.16 -1.04
C TRP A 162 4.79 7.45 -2.09
N GLY A 163 5.41 7.03 -3.20
CA GLY A 163 4.69 6.56 -4.38
C GLY A 163 5.27 5.29 -4.99
N TRP A 164 4.41 4.32 -5.28
CA TRP A 164 4.73 3.16 -6.10
C TRP A 164 4.29 3.41 -7.54
N ASP A 165 5.25 3.51 -8.46
CA ASP A 165 4.99 3.53 -9.89
C ASP A 165 4.70 2.10 -10.36
N ILE A 166 3.41 1.78 -10.49
CA ILE A 166 2.94 0.43 -10.82
C ILE A 166 3.28 0.01 -12.26
N GLY A 167 3.58 0.97 -13.14
CA GLY A 167 4.03 0.69 -14.51
C GLY A 167 5.51 0.31 -14.55
N ARG A 168 6.34 1.02 -13.78
CA ARG A 168 7.78 0.78 -13.69
C ARG A 168 8.20 -0.21 -12.62
N LYS A 169 7.28 -0.56 -11.71
CA LYS A 169 7.55 -1.40 -10.55
C LYS A 169 8.65 -0.82 -9.67
N LYS A 170 8.58 0.49 -9.43
CA LYS A 170 9.56 1.27 -8.67
C LYS A 170 8.93 2.10 -7.58
N LEU A 171 9.59 2.16 -6.44
CA LEU A 171 9.22 3.01 -5.32
C LEU A 171 9.97 4.34 -5.40
N TYR A 172 9.25 5.43 -5.12
CA TYR A 172 9.78 6.79 -5.12
C TYR A 172 9.42 7.51 -3.82
N HIS A 173 10.41 8.15 -3.21
CA HIS A 173 10.27 9.09 -2.11
C HIS A 173 11.45 10.04 -2.11
N ASP A 174 11.19 11.35 -2.16
CA ASP A 174 12.19 12.42 -2.33
C ASP A 174 13.20 12.11 -3.43
N TRP A 175 12.90 12.49 -4.70
CA TRP A 175 13.61 12.08 -5.94
C TRP A 175 15.15 12.06 -5.90
N ARG A 176 15.74 12.78 -4.93
CA ARG A 176 17.16 12.89 -4.64
C ARG A 176 17.76 11.68 -3.92
N SER A 177 16.95 10.75 -3.40
CA SER A 177 17.47 9.46 -2.95
C SER A 177 17.76 8.63 -4.21
N GLU A 178 19.02 8.23 -4.40
CA GLU A 178 19.50 7.42 -5.54
C GLU A 178 18.89 5.99 -5.58
N THR A 179 17.78 5.75 -4.90
CA THR A 179 17.22 4.43 -4.61
C THR A 179 15.76 4.37 -5.07
N ALA A 180 15.54 4.47 -6.39
CA ALA A 180 14.31 3.95 -6.97
C ALA A 180 14.37 2.42 -6.88
N SER A 181 13.99 1.89 -5.72
CA SER A 181 14.01 0.46 -5.44
C SER A 181 12.93 -0.23 -6.24
N ASP A 182 13.27 -1.40 -6.78
CA ASP A 182 12.29 -2.25 -7.42
C ASP A 182 11.25 -2.71 -6.38
N TYR A 183 10.00 -2.89 -6.82
CA TYR A 183 8.90 -3.38 -6.01
C TYR A 183 7.79 -3.93 -6.90
N PRO A 184 7.29 -5.15 -6.62
CA PRO A 184 7.48 -5.92 -5.39
C PRO A 184 8.78 -6.75 -5.33
N ASN A 185 9.44 -6.75 -4.16
CA ASN A 185 10.66 -7.56 -3.92
C ASN A 185 10.36 -9.05 -3.70
N SER A 186 9.08 -9.40 -3.51
CA SER A 186 8.65 -10.79 -3.31
C SER A 186 8.49 -11.58 -4.61
N ILE A 187 8.76 -10.96 -5.77
CA ILE A 187 8.56 -11.57 -7.09
C ILE A 187 9.91 -11.68 -7.79
N ASP A 188 10.34 -12.92 -8.04
CA ASP A 188 11.63 -13.22 -8.67
C ASP A 188 11.71 -12.68 -10.11
N GLU A 189 10.62 -12.79 -10.88
CA GLU A 189 10.52 -12.34 -12.28
C GLU A 189 9.73 -11.02 -12.38
N ILE A 190 10.22 -9.98 -11.68
CA ILE A 190 9.55 -8.69 -11.61
C ILE A 190 9.30 -8.06 -13.00
N GLU A 191 10.14 -8.34 -14.00
CA GLU A 191 10.00 -7.80 -15.35
C GLU A 191 8.68 -8.23 -16.02
N ASP A 192 8.25 -9.48 -15.81
CA ASP A 192 7.02 -10.04 -16.36
C ASP A 192 5.79 -9.76 -15.50
N TYR A 193 5.99 -9.33 -14.26
CA TYR A 193 4.89 -8.96 -13.37
C TYR A 193 4.13 -7.74 -13.92
N VAL A 194 2.82 -7.90 -14.07
CA VAL A 194 1.88 -6.85 -14.42
C VAL A 194 0.92 -6.68 -13.26
N VAL A 195 0.97 -5.53 -12.59
CA VAL A 195 0.03 -5.22 -11.50
C VAL A 195 -1.40 -5.34 -12.04
N PRO A 196 -2.30 -6.12 -11.44
CA PRO A 196 -3.66 -6.30 -11.92
C PRO A 196 -4.45 -4.99 -11.87
N GLN A 197 -5.59 -4.93 -12.57
CA GLN A 197 -6.47 -3.76 -12.53
C GLN A 197 -6.89 -3.41 -11.09
N ASP A 198 -7.22 -4.45 -10.32
CA ASP A 198 -7.70 -4.36 -8.95
C ASP A 198 -6.60 -4.82 -7.99
N PHE A 199 -6.21 -3.95 -7.06
CA PHE A 199 -5.23 -4.26 -6.02
C PHE A 199 -5.53 -3.47 -4.75
N PHE A 200 -4.94 -3.87 -3.62
CA PHE A 200 -5.15 -3.20 -2.35
C PHE A 200 -3.94 -2.37 -1.95
N MET A 201 -4.24 -1.19 -1.39
CA MET A 201 -3.28 -0.35 -0.70
C MET A 201 -3.57 -0.44 0.81
N ILE A 202 -2.52 -0.71 1.58
CA ILE A 202 -2.59 -0.99 3.01
C ILE A 202 -1.72 0.02 3.74
N LEU A 203 -2.34 0.86 4.57
CA LEU A 203 -1.65 1.84 5.40
C LEU A 203 -1.78 1.43 6.88
N ASP A 204 -0.68 1.01 7.49
CA ASP A 204 -0.61 0.83 8.94
C ASP A 204 0.09 2.05 9.54
N MET A 205 -0.69 3.02 10.03
CA MET A 205 -0.13 4.17 10.75
C MET A 205 0.30 3.83 12.17
N ASP A 206 -0.19 2.70 12.73
CA ASP A 206 0.30 2.21 14.02
C ASP A 206 1.74 1.74 13.88
N GLU A 207 2.11 1.06 12.79
CA GLU A 207 3.49 0.65 12.47
C GLU A 207 4.29 1.69 11.67
N GLY A 208 3.60 2.59 10.97
CA GLY A 208 4.20 3.57 10.07
C GLY A 208 4.60 2.99 8.72
N THR A 209 3.83 2.04 8.19
CA THR A 209 4.16 1.34 6.94
C THR A 209 3.09 1.51 5.87
N LEU A 210 3.53 1.50 4.62
CA LEU A 210 2.67 1.41 3.43
C LEU A 210 3.05 0.14 2.66
N SER A 211 2.05 -0.66 2.30
CA SER A 211 2.22 -1.92 1.58
C SER A 211 1.09 -2.15 0.59
N PHE A 212 1.25 -3.15 -0.26
CA PHE A 212 0.28 -3.50 -1.29
C PHE A 212 -0.02 -4.99 -1.30
N PHE A 213 -1.19 -5.34 -1.82
CA PHE A 213 -1.63 -6.73 -1.97
C PHE A 213 -2.35 -6.87 -3.31
N ALA A 214 -1.97 -7.88 -4.10
CA ALA A 214 -2.50 -8.11 -5.44
C ALA A 214 -2.40 -9.60 -5.79
N ASP A 215 -3.31 -10.10 -6.62
CA ASP A 215 -3.35 -11.51 -7.04
C ASP A 215 -3.19 -12.50 -5.87
N ASP A 216 -3.97 -12.27 -4.82
CA ASP A 216 -3.96 -13.05 -3.56
C ASP A 216 -2.59 -13.11 -2.85
N THR A 217 -1.68 -12.20 -3.19
CA THR A 217 -0.31 -12.15 -2.69
C THR A 217 -0.01 -10.82 -2.01
N PHE A 218 0.59 -10.90 -0.81
CA PHE A 218 1.14 -9.72 -0.16
C PHE A 218 2.48 -9.35 -0.81
N LEU A 219 2.56 -8.13 -1.33
CA LEU A 219 3.68 -7.64 -2.14
C LEU A 219 4.85 -7.12 -1.31
N GLY A 220 4.71 -7.16 0.01
CA GLY A 220 5.69 -6.70 0.98
C GLY A 220 5.53 -5.24 1.37
N VAL A 221 6.32 -4.80 2.36
CA VAL A 221 6.35 -3.41 2.81
C VAL A 221 7.06 -2.53 1.77
N ALA A 222 6.35 -1.53 1.23
CA ALA A 222 6.90 -0.59 0.27
C ALA A 222 7.61 0.59 0.95
N PHE A 223 6.99 1.17 1.97
CA PHE A 223 7.57 2.29 2.70
C PHE A 223 7.41 2.12 4.21
N GLU A 224 8.36 2.68 4.95
CA GLU A 224 8.39 2.70 6.41
C GLU A 224 8.50 4.15 6.92
N PHE A 225 8.49 4.31 8.25
CA PHE A 225 8.68 5.58 8.94
C PHE A 225 7.62 6.65 8.65
N LEU A 226 6.38 6.23 8.36
CA LEU A 226 5.25 7.14 8.14
C LEU A 226 4.65 7.72 9.44
N ARG A 227 5.00 7.15 10.61
CA ARG A 227 4.53 7.62 11.93
C ARG A 227 4.82 9.10 12.14
N GLY A 228 3.90 9.81 12.80
CA GLY A 228 4.03 11.23 13.11
C GLY A 228 3.64 12.17 11.97
N ASN A 229 3.36 11.64 10.78
CA ASN A 229 2.80 12.39 9.66
C ASN A 229 1.28 12.22 9.59
N LYS A 230 0.59 13.24 9.07
CA LYS A 230 -0.78 13.12 8.58
C LYS A 230 -0.74 12.90 7.07
N VAL A 231 -1.08 11.70 6.63
CA VAL A 231 -0.96 11.30 5.22
C VAL A 231 -2.31 10.99 4.59
N TYR A 232 -2.44 11.27 3.30
CA TYR A 232 -3.65 11.11 2.51
C TYR A 232 -3.35 10.13 1.37
N PRO A 233 -4.27 9.20 1.02
CA PRO A 233 -4.21 8.48 -0.24
C PRO A 233 -4.01 9.45 -1.41
N ILE A 234 -3.13 9.14 -2.34
CA ILE A 234 -2.85 9.98 -3.50
C ILE A 234 -2.47 9.13 -4.71
N VAL A 235 -2.84 9.60 -5.90
CA VAL A 235 -2.26 9.10 -7.16
C VAL A 235 -1.69 10.25 -7.98
N SER A 236 -0.75 9.96 -8.90
CA SER A 236 -0.45 10.80 -10.06
C SER A 236 -0.64 10.01 -11.35
N ALA A 237 -1.36 10.61 -12.31
CA ALA A 237 -1.68 10.00 -13.59
C ALA A 237 -1.33 10.93 -14.76
N VAL A 238 -0.97 10.32 -15.89
CA VAL A 238 -0.62 11.01 -17.15
C VAL A 238 -1.53 10.64 -18.33
N TRP A 239 -2.32 9.57 -18.18
CA TRP A 239 -3.16 9.06 -19.27
C TRP A 239 -4.42 9.92 -19.45
N GLY A 240 -4.73 10.28 -20.70
CA GLY A 240 -5.95 11.02 -21.00
C GLY A 240 -7.17 10.11 -20.85
N HIS A 241 -8.23 10.61 -20.22
CA HIS A 241 -9.45 9.86 -19.93
C HIS A 241 -9.27 8.66 -18.99
N CYS A 242 -8.18 8.61 -18.22
CA CYS A 242 -8.09 7.56 -17.20
C CYS A 242 -9.13 7.79 -16.10
N GLU A 243 -9.70 6.68 -15.64
CA GLU A 243 -10.57 6.62 -14.48
C GLU A 243 -9.93 5.73 -13.42
N VAL A 244 -9.86 6.24 -12.19
CA VAL A 244 -9.28 5.49 -11.07
C VAL A 244 -10.20 5.57 -9.86
N THR A 245 -10.62 4.40 -9.38
CA THR A 245 -11.52 4.25 -8.24
C THR A 245 -10.73 4.02 -6.96
N LEU A 246 -11.11 4.72 -5.89
CA LEU A 246 -10.62 4.51 -4.53
C LEU A 246 -11.79 4.06 -3.65
N GLN A 247 -11.87 2.75 -3.42
CA GLN A 247 -12.89 2.15 -2.58
C GLN A 247 -12.31 1.83 -1.20
N TYR A 248 -12.81 2.49 -0.16
CA TYR A 248 -12.38 2.20 1.21
C TYR A 248 -12.99 0.89 1.71
N LEU A 249 -12.13 -0.08 2.07
CA LEU A 249 -12.56 -1.39 2.57
C LEU A 249 -12.74 -1.42 4.09
N GLY A 250 -12.18 -0.43 4.80
CA GLY A 250 -12.36 -0.28 6.23
C GLY A 250 -11.06 0.04 6.95
N GLY A 251 -11.18 0.12 8.27
CA GLY A 251 -10.02 0.33 9.11
C GLY A 251 -10.22 -0.18 10.52
N LEU A 252 -9.11 -0.44 11.18
CA LEU A 252 -9.05 -0.85 12.56
C LEU A 252 -8.48 0.30 13.37
N ALA A 253 -9.15 0.65 14.46
CA ALA A 253 -8.66 1.63 15.41
C ALA A 253 -7.23 1.25 15.90
N PRO A 254 -6.46 2.24 16.39
CA PRO A 254 -5.11 2.00 16.86
C PRO A 254 -5.09 0.88 17.89
N ARG A 255 -4.16 -0.05 17.73
CA ARG A 255 -3.95 -1.06 18.79
C ARG A 255 -3.47 -0.36 20.07
N PRO A 256 -3.81 -0.88 21.26
CA PRO A 256 -2.98 -0.63 22.43
C PRO A 256 -1.54 -0.97 22.06
N LEU A 257 -0.58 -0.12 22.46
CA LEU A 257 0.84 -0.42 22.27
C LEU A 257 1.13 -1.85 22.75
N SER A 258 1.94 -2.59 22.00
CA SER A 258 2.31 -3.94 22.39
C SER A 258 2.98 -3.92 23.77
N LEU A 259 2.80 -5.01 24.55
CA LEU A 259 3.29 -5.07 25.92
C LEU A 259 4.80 -4.78 26.01
N ASN A 260 5.60 -5.23 25.04
CA ASN A 260 7.04 -4.91 24.98
C ASN A 260 7.32 -3.40 24.83
N VAL A 261 6.53 -2.66 24.04
CA VAL A 261 6.67 -1.20 23.88
C VAL A 261 6.23 -0.48 25.14
N ILE A 262 5.13 -0.92 25.76
CA ILE A 262 4.65 -0.37 27.05
C ILE A 262 5.70 -0.61 28.15
N CYS A 263 6.17 -1.86 28.30
CA CYS A 263 7.18 -2.24 29.28
C CYS A 263 8.48 -1.47 29.07
N ARG A 264 8.97 -1.39 27.82
CA ARG A 264 10.17 -0.60 27.48
C ARG A 264 10.01 0.86 27.90
N ARG A 265 8.88 1.48 27.57
CA ARG A 265 8.61 2.87 27.92
C ARG A 265 8.59 3.09 29.43
N GLU A 266 7.94 2.20 30.18
CA GLU A 266 7.87 2.30 31.64
C GLU A 266 9.25 2.04 32.28
N ILE A 267 9.98 1.02 31.84
CA ILE A 267 11.35 0.73 32.31
C ILE A 267 12.27 1.94 32.10
N ARG A 268 12.26 2.52 30.89
CA ARG A 268 13.07 3.72 30.58
C ARG A 268 12.66 4.94 31.42
N LYS A 269 11.37 5.13 31.65
CA LYS A 269 10.83 6.22 32.48
C LYS A 269 11.29 6.10 33.92
N GLN A 270 11.28 4.89 34.50
CA GLN A 270 11.77 4.63 35.85
C GLN A 270 13.29 4.80 35.97
N MET A 271 14.05 4.39 34.94
CA MET A 271 15.51 4.56 34.90
C MET A 271 15.95 6.02 34.71
N LYS A 272 15.05 6.95 34.36
CA LYS A 272 15.26 8.38 34.03
C LYS A 272 16.14 8.64 32.80
N LYS A 273 17.21 7.86 32.59
CA LYS A 273 18.05 7.85 31.39
C LYS A 273 18.65 6.46 31.18
N PRO A 274 18.22 5.70 30.15
CA PRO A 274 18.83 4.42 29.83
C PRO A 274 20.30 4.63 29.40
N SER A 275 21.23 4.00 30.11
CA SER A 275 22.65 3.88 29.77
C SER A 275 23.04 2.40 29.78
N ARG A 276 24.15 2.04 29.13
CA ARG A 276 24.60 0.64 29.11
C ARG A 276 24.92 0.14 30.51
N GLU A 277 25.61 0.97 31.31
CA GLU A 277 25.94 0.69 32.71
C GLU A 277 24.71 0.30 33.53
N ASN A 278 23.62 1.08 33.45
CA ASN A 278 22.43 0.86 34.27
C ASN A 278 21.55 -0.28 33.73
N ILE A 279 21.67 -0.62 32.45
CA ILE A 279 20.90 -1.69 31.81
C ILE A 279 21.59 -3.05 31.97
N ASP A 280 22.92 -3.07 32.06
CA ASP A 280 23.69 -4.29 32.34
C ASP A 280 23.48 -4.78 33.78
N GLU A 281 23.08 -3.89 34.70
CA GLU A 281 22.60 -4.24 36.05
C GLU A 281 21.25 -4.97 36.05
N LEU A 282 20.47 -4.89 34.96
CA LEU A 282 19.22 -5.64 34.85
C LEU A 282 19.53 -7.10 34.52
N GLU A 283 18.93 -8.02 35.27
CA GLU A 283 18.98 -9.48 35.01
C GLU A 283 18.08 -9.87 33.81
N LEU A 284 18.26 -9.18 32.68
CA LEU A 284 17.54 -9.41 31.44
C LEU A 284 18.45 -10.05 30.39
N PRO A 285 17.91 -10.88 29.48
CA PRO A 285 18.64 -11.33 28.30
C PRO A 285 19.18 -10.16 27.47
N GLU A 286 20.34 -10.37 26.83
CA GLU A 286 21.08 -9.33 26.10
C GLU A 286 20.27 -8.68 24.97
N LEU A 287 19.44 -9.46 24.29
CA LEU A 287 18.48 -8.97 23.29
C LEU A 287 17.50 -7.94 23.87
N LEU A 288 17.06 -8.11 25.12
CA LEU A 288 16.17 -7.16 25.78
C LEU A 288 16.93 -5.93 26.27
N LYS A 289 18.18 -6.08 26.71
CA LYS A 289 19.04 -4.94 27.04
C LYS A 289 19.30 -4.04 25.84
N ASP A 290 19.62 -4.64 24.69
CA ASP A 290 19.80 -3.92 23.43
C ASP A 290 18.51 -3.24 22.99
N TYR A 291 17.39 -3.94 23.09
CA TYR A 291 16.07 -3.37 22.85
C TYR A 291 15.77 -2.17 23.78
N LEU A 292 16.18 -2.23 25.05
CA LEU A 292 16.06 -1.12 26.01
C LEU A 292 17.04 0.04 25.74
N LEU A 293 18.07 -0.12 24.90
CA LEU A 293 19.04 0.92 24.53
C LEU A 293 18.78 1.56 23.17
N TYR A 294 18.15 0.83 22.25
CA TYR A 294 17.92 1.27 20.86
C TYR A 294 17.14 2.61 20.78
N GLN A 295 17.55 3.61 20.01
CA GLN A 295 16.78 4.87 19.95
C GLN A 295 15.51 4.71 19.11
#